data_AF-A0A7C6N8D2-F1
#
_entry.id   AF-A0A7C6N8D2-F1
#
_cell.length_a   1.000
_cell.length_b   1.000
_cell.length_c   1.000
_cell.angle_alpha   90.00
_cell.angle_beta   90.00
_cell.angle_gamma   90.00
#
_symmetry.space_group_name_H-M   'P 1'
#
loop_
_entity.id
_entity.type
_entity.pdbx_description
1 polymer ?
#
loop_
_entity_poly.entity_id
_entity_poly.type
_entity_poly.pdbx_seq_one_letter_code
_entity_poly.pdbx_strand_id
1 'polypeptide(L)'
;SDEKLNKCRTLSIAEWEHCGDTKVQYVLAYDVSRSTGKENALCALVVIKLTPRGDGTYHKQIVNIFSSEGQHDTWQAKFLKEKVREYKASILVIDANGIGSGVVDQLVLDLNDGNPPYKVVNDIDNQWTKYEAQDAIPMVYALKSQRKETKNSDMINNIMKVFNKLDVELLKTPNEGLKELEKKNKKKFKDDSEEIALAEIPYILTNNLCDEIMNLLYKQRGNDSEVEQISRSIPKDKFSALMYGLFWVYLEEKKNKERNRDIKVDMNKLFLFKKPNIRKY
;
A
#
# COMPACT_ATOMS: atom_id res chain seq x y z
N SER A 1 3.67 16.15 13.34
CA SER A 1 4.31 17.46 13.12
C SER A 1 5.03 17.41 11.80
N ASP A 2 5.07 18.54 11.10
CA ASP A 2 5.66 18.69 9.76
C ASP A 2 7.13 18.23 9.73
N GLU A 3 7.86 18.46 10.82
CA GLU A 3 9.25 18.01 10.97
C GLU A 3 9.41 16.49 10.83
N LYS A 4 8.52 15.69 11.43
CA LYS A 4 8.57 14.22 11.31
C LYS A 4 8.24 13.76 9.90
N LEU A 5 7.28 14.43 9.26
CA LEU A 5 6.88 14.10 7.90
C LEU A 5 8.01 14.38 6.91
N ASN A 6 8.71 15.52 7.07
CA ASN A 6 9.90 15.84 6.30
C ASN A 6 11.05 14.86 6.54
N LYS A 7 11.23 14.37 7.78
CA LYS A 7 12.21 13.33 8.09
C LYS A 7 11.93 11.99 7.39
N CYS A 8 10.69 11.70 6.99
CA CYS A 8 10.37 10.53 6.18
C CYS A 8 10.73 10.71 4.70
N ARG A 9 11.00 11.93 4.20
CA ARG A 9 11.25 12.20 2.78
C ARG A 9 12.69 11.91 2.36
N THR A 10 13.07 10.64 2.40
CA THR A 10 14.45 10.19 2.12
C THR A 10 14.62 9.50 0.77
N LEU A 11 13.53 9.06 0.13
CA LEU A 11 13.58 8.28 -1.10
C LEU A 11 13.85 9.19 -2.32
N SER A 12 14.97 8.97 -3.01
CA SER A 12 15.38 9.84 -4.12
C SER A 12 14.60 9.61 -5.42
N ILE A 13 14.34 8.36 -5.80
CA ILE A 13 13.91 8.00 -7.15
C ILE A 13 12.57 7.27 -7.10
N ALA A 14 11.59 7.78 -7.85
CA ALA A 14 10.33 7.08 -8.07
C ALA A 14 10.52 5.85 -8.97
N GLU A 15 9.65 4.86 -8.79
CA GLU A 15 9.66 3.64 -9.59
C GLU A 15 8.33 3.53 -10.36
N TRP A 16 8.41 3.27 -11.67
CA TRP A 16 7.24 3.13 -12.55
C TRP A 16 6.85 1.67 -12.81
N GLU A 17 7.72 0.74 -12.42
CA GLU A 17 7.55 -0.71 -12.56
C GLU A 17 8.41 -1.42 -11.48
N HIS A 18 8.33 -2.75 -11.43
CA HIS A 18 9.14 -3.55 -10.51
C HIS A 18 10.65 -3.33 -10.74
N CYS A 19 11.43 -3.07 -9.69
CA CYS A 19 12.86 -2.72 -9.79
C CYS A 19 13.81 -3.89 -10.19
N GLY A 20 13.28 -5.01 -10.68
CA GLY A 20 14.03 -6.24 -11.00
C GLY A 20 14.57 -7.08 -9.82
N ASP A 21 14.59 -6.57 -8.58
CA ASP A 21 15.11 -7.31 -7.43
C ASP A 21 14.09 -8.32 -6.88
N THR A 22 14.38 -9.61 -7.01
CA THR A 22 13.52 -10.70 -6.52
C THR A 22 13.31 -10.76 -5.01
N LYS A 23 14.09 -10.00 -4.23
CA LYS A 23 13.99 -9.96 -2.75
C LYS A 23 12.96 -8.95 -2.26
N VAL A 24 12.49 -8.05 -3.12
CA VAL A 24 11.50 -7.04 -2.74
C VAL A 24 10.09 -7.49 -3.13
N GLN A 25 9.11 -6.90 -2.48
CA GLN A 25 7.70 -7.11 -2.78
C GLN A 25 7.02 -5.77 -3.01
N TYR A 26 6.03 -5.73 -3.90
CA TYR A 26 5.23 -4.53 -4.14
C TYR A 26 3.81 -4.78 -3.67
N VAL A 27 3.32 -3.87 -2.83
CA VAL A 27 1.92 -3.80 -2.39
C VAL A 27 1.30 -2.59 -3.05
N LEU A 28 0.19 -2.81 -3.73
CA LEU A 28 -0.63 -1.75 -4.29
C LEU A 28 -1.82 -1.52 -3.36
N ALA A 29 -2.09 -0.27 -2.99
CA ALA A 29 -3.23 0.08 -2.16
C ALA A 29 -4.07 1.17 -2.80
N TYR A 30 -5.37 0.92 -2.96
CA TYR A 30 -6.25 1.76 -3.75
C TYR A 30 -7.45 2.25 -2.93
N ASP A 31 -7.65 3.56 -2.92
CA ASP A 31 -8.87 4.21 -2.45
C ASP A 31 -9.76 4.57 -3.64
N VAL A 32 -11.04 4.19 -3.55
CA VAL A 32 -11.98 4.24 -4.67
C VAL A 32 -12.89 5.46 -4.52
N SER A 33 -12.98 6.25 -5.59
CA SER A 33 -14.00 7.29 -5.77
C SER A 33 -14.83 7.03 -7.03
N ARG A 34 -16.09 7.47 -7.00
CA ARG A 34 -16.96 7.59 -8.18
C ARG A 34 -17.35 9.04 -8.45
N SER A 35 -16.81 9.98 -7.69
CA SER A 35 -17.12 11.40 -7.86
C SER A 35 -16.49 11.90 -9.16
N THR A 36 -17.33 12.48 -10.01
CA THR A 36 -16.95 13.21 -11.22
C THR A 36 -17.26 14.69 -11.02
N GLY A 37 -16.29 15.59 -11.24
CA GLY A 37 -16.52 17.04 -11.21
C GLY A 37 -16.30 17.72 -9.85
N LYS A 38 -17.30 18.47 -9.33
CA LYS A 38 -17.15 19.47 -8.24
C LYS A 38 -16.91 18.90 -6.83
N GLU A 39 -16.98 17.59 -6.66
CA GLU A 39 -16.66 16.94 -5.38
C GLU A 39 -15.16 16.61 -5.34
N ASN A 40 -14.48 17.02 -4.26
CA ASN A 40 -13.03 16.83 -4.10
C ASN A 40 -12.62 15.38 -3.78
N ALA A 41 -13.34 14.37 -4.28
CA ALA A 41 -13.03 12.97 -4.01
C ALA A 41 -12.38 12.33 -5.25
N LEU A 42 -11.11 11.97 -5.14
CA LEU A 42 -10.33 11.35 -6.20
C LEU A 42 -10.13 9.86 -5.93
N CYS A 43 -9.78 9.12 -6.96
CA CYS A 43 -9.14 7.82 -6.79
C CYS A 43 -7.66 8.01 -6.48
N ALA A 44 -7.10 7.13 -5.65
CA ALA A 44 -5.68 7.15 -5.32
C ALA A 44 -5.10 5.74 -5.22
N LEU A 45 -4.02 5.48 -5.97
CA LEU A 45 -3.22 4.26 -5.87
C LEU A 45 -1.87 4.60 -5.24
N VAL A 46 -1.53 3.96 -4.14
CA VAL A 46 -0.22 4.06 -3.49
C VAL A 46 0.57 2.78 -3.74
N VAL A 47 1.80 2.93 -4.21
CA VAL A 47 2.72 1.82 -4.48
C VAL A 47 3.74 1.73 -3.34
N ILE A 48 3.71 0.63 -2.61
CA ILE A 48 4.59 0.38 -1.46
C ILE A 48 5.57 -0.74 -1.82
N LYS A 49 6.85 -0.40 -1.89
CA LYS A 49 7.93 -1.37 -1.98
C LYS A 49 8.33 -1.82 -0.58
N LEU A 50 8.39 -3.14 -0.39
CA LEU A 50 8.76 -3.80 0.85
C LEU A 50 10.08 -4.53 0.67
N THR A 51 11.06 -4.19 1.51
CA THR A 51 12.31 -4.94 1.60
C THR A 51 12.36 -5.66 2.95
N PRO A 52 12.41 -7.01 2.98
CA PRO A 52 12.45 -7.76 4.24
C PRO A 52 13.65 -7.37 5.12
N ARG A 53 13.41 -7.12 6.40
CA ARG A 53 14.48 -6.87 7.40
C ARG A 53 15.06 -8.15 8.00
N GLY A 54 14.45 -9.30 7.73
CA GLY A 54 14.86 -10.61 8.25
C GLY A 54 14.25 -10.99 9.60
N ASP A 55 13.64 -10.05 10.32
CA ASP A 55 12.96 -10.29 11.61
C ASP A 55 11.44 -10.50 11.48
N GLY A 56 10.95 -10.64 10.24
CA GLY A 56 9.53 -10.69 9.90
C GLY A 56 8.90 -9.31 9.67
N THR A 57 9.68 -8.21 9.74
CA THR A 57 9.26 -6.87 9.33
C THR A 57 9.84 -6.44 7.99
N TYR A 58 9.34 -5.32 7.47
CA TYR A 58 9.78 -4.73 6.21
C TYR A 58 10.28 -3.31 6.38
N HIS A 59 11.28 -2.94 5.60
CA HIS A 59 11.52 -1.56 5.21
C HIS A 59 10.48 -1.16 4.17
N LYS A 60 9.82 -0.02 4.37
CA LYS A 60 8.62 0.40 3.64
C LYS A 60 8.93 1.68 2.87
N GLN A 61 8.84 1.62 1.54
CA GLN A 61 9.16 2.75 0.67
C GLN A 61 7.96 3.06 -0.22
N ILE A 62 7.46 4.29 -0.18
CA ILE A 62 6.38 4.74 -1.03
C ILE A 62 7.00 5.23 -2.34
N VAL A 63 7.04 4.36 -3.33
CA VAL A 63 7.84 4.56 -4.56
C VAL A 63 7.09 5.27 -5.67
N ASN A 64 5.76 5.26 -5.62
CA ASN A 64 4.92 6.00 -6.55
C ASN A 64 3.50 6.18 -5.99
N ILE A 65 2.81 7.20 -6.50
CA ILE A 65 1.40 7.45 -6.25
C ILE A 65 0.76 7.78 -7.60
N PHE A 66 -0.43 7.25 -7.84
CA PHE A 66 -1.28 7.65 -8.96
C PHE A 66 -2.57 8.23 -8.41
N SER A 67 -3.10 9.25 -9.07
CA SER A 67 -4.39 9.84 -8.70
C SER A 67 -5.15 10.26 -9.95
N SER A 68 -6.45 10.08 -9.92
CA SER A 68 -7.34 10.40 -11.03
C SER A 68 -8.73 10.74 -10.49
N GLU A 69 -9.55 11.39 -11.30
CA GLU A 69 -10.98 11.49 -11.02
C GLU A 69 -11.64 10.11 -11.00
N GLY A 70 -12.81 10.02 -10.34
CA GLY A 70 -13.62 8.81 -10.34
C GLY A 70 -14.04 8.43 -11.75
N GLN A 71 -13.92 7.14 -12.07
CA GLN A 71 -14.29 6.59 -13.38
C GLN A 71 -15.20 5.38 -13.24
N HIS A 72 -15.69 4.85 -14.36
CA HIS A 72 -16.42 3.59 -14.37
C HIS A 72 -15.58 2.46 -13.76
N ASP A 73 -16.20 1.58 -12.96
CA ASP A 73 -15.50 0.53 -12.20
C ASP A 73 -14.61 -0.35 -13.10
N THR A 74 -15.08 -0.68 -14.31
CA THR A 74 -14.33 -1.48 -15.28
C THR A 74 -13.01 -0.81 -15.70
N TRP A 75 -12.99 0.52 -15.85
CA TRP A 75 -11.77 1.23 -16.24
C TRP A 75 -10.78 1.31 -15.07
N GLN A 76 -11.30 1.53 -13.86
CA GLN A 76 -10.50 1.44 -12.64
C GLN A 76 -9.90 0.03 -12.50
N ALA A 77 -10.68 -1.02 -12.71
CA ALA A 77 -10.19 -2.40 -12.65
C ALA A 77 -9.11 -2.69 -13.69
N LYS A 78 -9.28 -2.27 -14.94
CA LYS A 78 -8.25 -2.41 -16.00
C LYS A 78 -6.95 -1.68 -15.64
N PHE A 79 -7.06 -0.44 -15.13
CA PHE A 79 -5.91 0.32 -14.64
C PHE A 79 -5.18 -0.43 -13.51
N LEU A 80 -5.92 -0.96 -12.53
CA LEU A 80 -5.31 -1.70 -11.42
C LEU A 80 -4.66 -3.02 -11.90
N LYS A 81 -5.28 -3.74 -12.84
CA LYS A 81 -4.69 -4.95 -13.43
C LYS A 81 -3.38 -4.65 -14.17
N GLU A 82 -3.33 -3.55 -14.90
CA GLU A 82 -2.11 -3.07 -15.54
C GLU A 82 -1.02 -2.73 -14.51
N LYS A 83 -1.35 -2.00 -13.43
CA LYS A 83 -0.39 -1.67 -12.38
C LYS A 83 0.10 -2.89 -11.61
N VAL A 84 -0.77 -3.87 -11.35
CA VAL A 84 -0.37 -5.17 -10.78
C VAL A 84 0.70 -5.84 -11.66
N ARG A 85 0.51 -5.82 -12.99
CA ARG A 85 1.47 -6.39 -13.96
C ARG A 85 2.79 -5.61 -13.99
N GLU A 86 2.75 -4.29 -14.13
CA GLU A 86 3.95 -3.43 -14.19
C GLU A 86 4.82 -3.60 -12.93
N TYR A 87 4.21 -3.56 -11.76
CA TYR A 87 4.92 -3.70 -10.49
C TYR A 87 5.14 -5.15 -10.05
N LYS A 88 4.66 -6.14 -10.82
CA LYS A 88 4.62 -7.55 -10.41
C LYS A 88 4.13 -7.68 -8.97
N ALA A 89 3.03 -6.99 -8.68
CA ALA A 89 2.55 -6.79 -7.32
C ALA A 89 2.26 -8.12 -6.63
N SER A 90 2.57 -8.19 -5.34
CA SER A 90 2.27 -9.35 -4.51
C SER A 90 0.82 -9.35 -4.00
N ILE A 91 0.22 -8.16 -3.90
CA ILE A 91 -1.17 -7.98 -3.51
C ILE A 91 -1.68 -6.61 -3.97
N LEU A 92 -2.97 -6.54 -4.21
CA LEU A 92 -3.75 -5.33 -4.44
C LEU A 92 -4.78 -5.17 -3.31
N VAL A 93 -4.55 -4.20 -2.42
CA VAL A 93 -5.46 -3.81 -1.33
C VAL A 93 -6.44 -2.77 -1.87
N ILE A 94 -7.74 -3.01 -1.69
CA ILE A 94 -8.79 -2.10 -2.16
C ILE A 94 -9.74 -1.79 -1.02
N ASP A 95 -10.10 -0.52 -0.84
CA ASP A 95 -11.27 -0.16 -0.04
C ASP A 95 -12.53 -0.72 -0.70
N ALA A 96 -13.08 -1.80 -0.14
CA ALA A 96 -14.25 -2.48 -0.66
C ALA A 96 -15.55 -2.05 0.03
N ASN A 97 -15.54 -0.95 0.78
CA ASN A 97 -16.76 -0.38 1.36
C ASN A 97 -17.54 0.41 0.29
N GLY A 98 -18.87 0.27 0.29
CA GLY A 98 -19.74 0.99 -0.64
C GLY A 98 -19.34 0.80 -2.11
N ILE A 99 -19.00 1.89 -2.79
CA ILE A 99 -18.67 1.92 -4.23
C ILE A 99 -17.48 1.04 -4.63
N GLY A 100 -16.52 0.83 -3.72
CA GLY A 100 -15.34 0.03 -4.03
C GLY A 100 -15.63 -1.45 -4.23
N SER A 101 -16.76 -1.96 -3.71
CA SER A 101 -17.23 -3.31 -4.01
C SER A 101 -17.46 -3.54 -5.51
N GLY A 102 -17.92 -2.53 -6.24
CA GLY A 102 -18.11 -2.62 -7.69
C GLY A 102 -16.80 -2.75 -8.47
N VAL A 103 -15.71 -2.11 -8.01
CA VAL A 103 -14.38 -2.31 -8.60
C VAL A 103 -13.90 -3.74 -8.35
N VAL A 104 -14.12 -4.29 -7.16
CA VAL A 104 -13.80 -5.69 -6.86
C VAL A 104 -14.62 -6.66 -7.72
N ASP A 105 -15.91 -6.38 -7.94
CA ASP A 105 -16.76 -7.18 -8.84
C ASP A 105 -16.20 -7.23 -10.27
N GLN A 106 -15.55 -6.17 -10.75
CA GLN A 106 -14.89 -6.17 -12.06
C GLN A 106 -13.55 -6.91 -12.05
N LEU A 107 -12.79 -6.84 -10.96
CA LEU A 107 -11.46 -7.47 -10.87
C LEU A 107 -11.51 -9.01 -10.88
N VAL A 108 -12.61 -9.59 -10.38
CA VAL A 108 -12.79 -11.05 -10.37
C VAL A 108 -13.20 -11.63 -11.72
N LEU A 109 -13.55 -10.77 -12.67
CA LEU A 109 -13.92 -11.16 -14.03
C LEU A 109 -12.72 -11.09 -14.97
N ASP A 110 -12.81 -11.85 -16.06
CA ASP A 110 -11.99 -11.63 -17.24
C ASP A 110 -12.55 -10.41 -18.01
N LEU A 111 -11.72 -9.38 -18.14
CA LEU A 111 -12.07 -8.11 -18.78
C LEU A 111 -11.59 -8.05 -20.24
N ASN A 112 -11.06 -9.16 -20.77
CA ASN A 112 -10.44 -9.27 -22.10
C ASN A 112 -9.36 -8.20 -22.34
N ASP A 113 -8.58 -7.87 -21.31
CA ASP A 113 -7.51 -6.87 -21.32
C ASP A 113 -6.09 -7.49 -21.31
N GLY A 114 -6.03 -8.82 -21.44
CA GLY A 114 -4.78 -9.60 -21.39
C GLY A 114 -4.25 -9.83 -19.98
N ASN A 115 -4.98 -9.45 -18.93
CA ASN A 115 -4.64 -9.74 -17.54
C ASN A 115 -5.63 -10.76 -16.94
N PRO A 116 -5.16 -11.69 -16.10
CA PRO A 116 -6.04 -12.73 -15.56
C PRO A 116 -7.12 -12.15 -14.62
N PRO A 117 -8.25 -12.84 -14.44
CA PRO A 117 -9.16 -12.57 -13.34
C PRO A 117 -8.45 -12.75 -11.99
N TYR A 118 -8.94 -12.06 -10.95
CA TYR A 118 -8.35 -12.11 -9.62
C TYR A 118 -9.26 -12.81 -8.61
N LYS A 119 -8.63 -13.52 -7.67
CA LYS A 119 -9.27 -14.05 -6.48
C LYS A 119 -9.11 -13.08 -5.31
N VAL A 120 -10.19 -12.88 -4.57
CA VAL A 120 -10.20 -12.12 -3.31
C VAL A 120 -9.73 -13.02 -2.17
N VAL A 121 -8.58 -12.69 -1.56
CA VAL A 121 -7.88 -13.57 -0.61
C VAL A 121 -8.51 -13.59 0.80
N ASN A 122 -9.37 -12.62 1.11
CA ASN A 122 -10.04 -12.45 2.40
C ASN A 122 -11.58 -12.43 2.29
N ASP A 123 -12.12 -13.17 1.31
CA ASP A 123 -13.57 -13.24 1.04
C ASP A 123 -14.32 -14.19 2.00
N ILE A 124 -14.39 -13.80 3.27
CA ILE A 124 -15.02 -14.60 4.34
C ILE A 124 -16.51 -14.89 4.06
N ASP A 125 -17.21 -13.98 3.40
CA ASP A 125 -18.66 -14.08 3.16
C ASP A 125 -19.00 -14.76 1.82
N ASN A 126 -17.99 -15.26 1.09
CA ASN A 126 -18.12 -15.77 -0.28
C ASN A 126 -18.84 -14.81 -1.24
N GLN A 127 -18.65 -13.50 -1.05
CA GLN A 127 -19.30 -12.47 -1.86
C GLN A 127 -18.83 -12.54 -3.32
N TRP A 128 -17.54 -12.80 -3.52
CA TRP A 128 -16.88 -12.78 -4.82
C TRP A 128 -16.45 -14.16 -5.31
N THR A 129 -16.16 -15.08 -4.38
CA THR A 129 -15.71 -16.45 -4.66
C THR A 129 -16.69 -17.21 -5.57
N LYS A 130 -18.00 -16.90 -5.48
CA LYS A 130 -19.04 -17.49 -6.36
C LYS A 130 -18.95 -17.06 -7.83
N TYR A 131 -18.22 -15.99 -8.13
CA TYR A 131 -17.99 -15.47 -9.48
C TYR A 131 -16.54 -15.71 -9.95
N GLU A 132 -15.73 -16.43 -9.16
CA GLU A 132 -14.33 -16.70 -9.44
C GLU A 132 -14.17 -17.52 -10.73
N ALA A 133 -13.40 -17.00 -11.69
CA ALA A 133 -13.01 -17.74 -12.87
C ALA A 133 -11.95 -18.81 -12.53
N GLN A 134 -11.90 -19.89 -13.30
CA GLN A 134 -11.04 -21.05 -13.01
C GLN A 134 -9.53 -20.71 -13.01
N ASP A 135 -9.13 -19.73 -13.81
CA ASP A 135 -7.76 -19.24 -13.96
C ASP A 135 -7.45 -18.01 -13.06
N ALA A 136 -8.35 -17.69 -12.11
CA ALA A 136 -8.17 -16.55 -11.24
C ALA A 136 -6.95 -16.70 -10.31
N ILE A 137 -6.14 -15.66 -10.22
CA ILE A 137 -4.95 -15.65 -9.37
C ILE A 137 -5.21 -14.93 -8.03
N PRO A 138 -4.70 -15.43 -6.88
CA PRO A 138 -4.81 -14.73 -5.60
C PRO A 138 -4.13 -13.36 -5.66
N MET A 139 -4.91 -12.28 -5.56
CA MET A 139 -4.34 -10.93 -5.74
C MET A 139 -5.07 -9.84 -4.94
N VAL A 140 -6.39 -9.94 -4.75
CA VAL A 140 -7.15 -8.83 -4.15
C VAL A 140 -7.34 -9.05 -2.65
N TYR A 141 -6.96 -8.05 -1.85
CA TYR A 141 -7.39 -7.94 -0.45
C TYR A 141 -8.49 -6.88 -0.36
N ALA A 142 -9.74 -7.33 -0.20
CA ALA A 142 -10.91 -6.46 -0.10
C ALA A 142 -11.06 -5.93 1.33
N LEU A 143 -10.60 -4.71 1.58
CA LEU A 143 -10.60 -4.09 2.90
C LEU A 143 -11.99 -3.51 3.22
N LYS A 144 -12.58 -3.96 4.34
CA LYS A 144 -13.85 -3.43 4.86
C LYS A 144 -13.65 -2.85 6.26
N SER A 145 -13.71 -1.53 6.41
CA SER A 145 -13.32 -0.82 7.63
C SER A 145 -14.27 -1.04 8.82
N GLN A 146 -15.45 -1.60 8.55
CA GLN A 146 -16.47 -1.96 9.53
C GLN A 146 -16.26 -3.35 10.16
N ARG A 147 -15.37 -4.19 9.59
CA ARG A 147 -15.07 -5.52 10.14
C ARG A 147 -14.16 -5.41 11.36
N LYS A 148 -14.26 -6.38 12.26
CA LYS A 148 -13.51 -6.42 13.53
C LYS A 148 -12.00 -6.49 13.29
N GLU A 149 -11.57 -7.21 12.26
CA GLU A 149 -10.15 -7.46 11.93
C GLU A 149 -9.48 -6.26 11.24
N THR A 150 -10.29 -5.40 10.61
CA THR A 150 -9.85 -4.24 9.81
C THR A 150 -10.52 -2.96 10.30
N LYS A 151 -10.72 -2.85 11.62
CA LYS A 151 -11.41 -1.71 12.23
C LYS A 151 -10.66 -0.41 11.93
N ASN A 152 -11.40 0.62 11.53
CA ASN A 152 -10.82 1.93 11.17
C ASN A 152 -9.87 2.50 12.25
N SER A 153 -10.25 2.40 13.53
CA SER A 153 -9.42 2.84 14.66
C SER A 153 -8.03 2.18 14.67
N ASP A 154 -7.95 0.88 14.37
CA ASP A 154 -6.68 0.15 14.37
C ASP A 154 -5.79 0.57 13.21
N MET A 155 -6.39 0.87 12.05
CA MET A 155 -5.68 1.39 10.88
C MET A 155 -5.07 2.76 11.15
N ILE A 156 -5.84 3.67 11.75
CA ILE A 156 -5.38 5.00 12.15
C ILE A 156 -4.24 4.89 13.16
N ASN A 157 -4.39 4.05 14.18
CA ASN A 157 -3.34 3.83 15.18
C ASN A 157 -2.05 3.28 14.56
N ASN A 158 -2.17 2.38 13.58
CA ASN A 158 -1.03 1.82 12.87
C ASN A 158 -0.27 2.88 12.06
N ILE A 159 -0.96 3.67 11.22
CA ILE A 159 -0.28 4.69 10.42
C ILE A 159 0.38 5.76 11.29
N MET A 160 -0.28 6.18 12.38
CA MET A 160 0.30 7.11 13.36
C MET A 160 1.58 6.54 13.98
N LYS A 161 1.60 5.25 14.31
CA LYS A 161 2.79 4.57 14.84
C LYS A 161 3.91 4.49 13.80
N VAL A 162 3.60 4.20 12.54
CA VAL A 162 4.59 4.12 11.45
C VAL A 162 5.29 5.47 11.27
N PHE A 163 4.53 6.57 11.13
CA PHE A 163 5.11 7.90 10.99
C PHE A 163 5.83 8.38 12.25
N ASN A 164 5.32 8.08 13.44
CA ASN A 164 6.00 8.46 14.69
C ASN A 164 7.37 7.77 14.85
N LYS A 165 7.53 6.57 14.30
CA LYS A 165 8.79 5.82 14.31
C LYS A 165 9.70 6.12 13.12
N LEU A 166 9.26 6.95 12.18
CA LEU A 166 9.94 7.15 10.89
C LEU A 166 10.15 5.82 10.14
N ASP A 167 9.21 4.88 10.29
CA ASP A 167 9.31 3.52 9.72
C ASP A 167 8.73 3.44 8.29
N VAL A 168 8.78 4.55 7.56
CA VAL A 168 8.33 4.67 6.17
C VAL A 168 9.16 5.74 5.46
N GLU A 169 9.54 5.47 4.22
CA GLU A 169 10.21 6.43 3.35
C GLU A 169 9.25 6.96 2.29
N LEU A 170 9.22 8.27 2.14
CA LEU A 170 8.50 9.01 1.12
C LEU A 170 9.49 9.59 0.10
N LEU A 171 9.00 9.82 -1.11
CA LEU A 171 9.79 10.53 -2.13
C LEU A 171 10.20 11.92 -1.63
N LYS A 172 11.41 12.34 -2.01
CA LYS A 172 11.93 13.70 -1.79
C LYS A 172 11.06 14.76 -2.46
N THR A 173 11.31 16.03 -2.20
CA THR A 173 10.58 17.11 -2.88
C THR A 173 10.82 17.06 -4.40
N PRO A 174 9.92 17.61 -5.25
CA PRO A 174 10.12 17.61 -6.71
C PRO A 174 11.50 18.12 -7.14
N ASN A 175 11.92 19.26 -6.60
CA ASN A 175 13.23 19.85 -6.89
C ASN A 175 14.41 18.93 -6.53
N GLU A 176 14.34 18.21 -5.42
CA GLU A 176 15.39 17.27 -5.02
C GLU A 176 15.33 15.98 -5.84
N GLY A 177 14.14 15.44 -6.04
CA GLY A 177 13.90 14.22 -6.82
C GLY A 177 14.38 14.34 -8.26
N LEU A 178 14.04 15.44 -8.92
CA LEU A 178 14.52 15.73 -10.27
C LEU A 178 16.05 15.80 -10.34
N LYS A 179 16.69 16.52 -9.41
CA LYS A 179 18.16 16.59 -9.35
C LYS A 179 18.78 15.20 -9.21
N GLU A 180 18.17 14.31 -8.43
CA GLU A 180 18.65 12.94 -8.25
C GLU A 180 18.43 12.10 -9.52
N LEU A 181 17.32 12.28 -10.23
CA LEU A 181 17.06 11.65 -11.52
C LEU A 181 18.07 12.09 -12.59
N GLU A 182 18.35 13.39 -12.69
CA GLU A 182 19.34 13.91 -13.63
C GLU A 182 20.73 13.33 -13.37
N LYS A 183 21.13 13.26 -12.10
CA LYS A 183 22.40 12.62 -11.69
C LYS A 183 22.43 11.14 -12.07
N LYS A 184 21.36 10.39 -11.79
CA LYS A 184 21.25 8.96 -12.11
C LYS A 184 21.36 8.71 -13.62
N ASN A 185 20.65 9.51 -14.41
CA ASN A 185 20.57 9.36 -15.86
C ASN A 185 21.75 10.02 -16.59
N LYS A 186 22.59 10.77 -15.88
CA LYS A 186 23.68 11.60 -16.44
C LYS A 186 23.19 12.52 -17.56
N LYS A 187 21.94 12.97 -17.46
CA LYS A 187 21.23 13.77 -18.45
C LYS A 187 20.41 14.82 -17.71
N LYS A 188 20.54 16.08 -18.12
CA LYS A 188 19.65 17.14 -17.64
C LYS A 188 18.32 17.06 -18.37
N PHE A 189 17.24 17.33 -17.66
CA PHE A 189 15.98 17.57 -18.32
C PHE A 189 16.06 18.89 -19.09
N LYS A 190 15.35 18.95 -20.21
CA LYS A 190 15.16 20.22 -20.92
C LYS A 190 14.05 20.98 -20.20
N ASP A 191 14.27 22.27 -19.98
CA ASP A 191 13.24 23.17 -19.44
C ASP A 191 11.96 23.08 -20.29
N ASP A 192 10.81 23.10 -19.62
CA ASP A 192 9.46 23.04 -20.21
C ASP A 192 9.21 21.85 -21.14
N SER A 193 9.86 20.71 -20.88
CA SER A 193 9.61 19.48 -21.62
C SER A 193 8.50 18.62 -21.02
N GLU A 194 7.80 17.85 -21.85
CA GLU A 194 6.87 16.83 -21.37
C GLU A 194 7.58 15.77 -20.50
N GLU A 195 8.86 15.51 -20.80
CA GLU A 195 9.71 14.58 -20.03
C GLU A 195 9.88 15.03 -18.57
N ILE A 196 10.14 16.32 -18.31
CA ILE A 196 10.27 16.82 -16.92
C ILE A 196 8.92 16.80 -16.21
N ALA A 197 7.85 17.22 -16.89
CA ALA A 197 6.51 17.23 -16.32
C ALA A 197 6.08 15.83 -15.87
N LEU A 198 6.30 14.80 -16.71
CA LEU A 198 6.02 13.41 -16.35
C LEU A 198 6.92 12.90 -15.22
N ALA A 199 8.20 13.26 -15.21
CA ALA A 199 9.14 12.86 -14.17
C ALA A 199 8.81 13.49 -12.80
N GLU A 200 8.17 14.66 -12.76
CA GLU A 200 7.78 15.36 -11.53
C GLU A 200 6.54 14.76 -10.85
N ILE A 201 5.62 14.16 -11.61
CA ILE A 201 4.30 13.70 -11.13
C ILE A 201 4.39 12.91 -9.81
N PRO A 202 5.26 11.88 -9.67
CA PRO A 202 5.33 11.10 -8.43
C PRO A 202 5.72 11.94 -7.19
N TYR A 203 6.61 12.92 -7.39
CA TYR A 203 7.08 13.80 -6.32
C TYR A 203 6.01 14.84 -5.94
N ILE A 204 5.27 15.36 -6.92
CA ILE A 204 4.14 16.27 -6.70
C ILE A 204 3.02 15.55 -5.94
N LEU A 205 2.66 14.33 -6.37
CA LEU A 205 1.62 13.55 -5.69
C LEU A 205 2.04 13.15 -4.27
N THR A 206 3.35 12.96 -4.03
CA THR A 206 3.87 12.76 -2.67
C THR A 206 3.83 14.05 -1.84
N ASN A 207 4.05 15.23 -2.41
CA ASN A 207 3.79 16.50 -1.72
C ASN A 207 2.32 16.62 -1.35
N ASN A 208 1.41 16.33 -2.28
CA ASN A 208 -0.02 16.39 -2.01
C ASN A 208 -0.42 15.41 -0.91
N LEU A 209 0.12 14.18 -0.89
CA LEU A 209 -0.07 13.26 0.23
C LEU A 209 0.39 13.87 1.55
N CYS A 210 1.53 14.58 1.58
CA CYS A 210 1.97 15.27 2.79
C CYS A 210 0.98 16.37 3.21
N ASP A 211 0.45 17.14 2.26
CA ASP A 211 -0.59 18.15 2.53
C ASP A 211 -1.86 17.52 3.09
N GLU A 212 -2.29 16.37 2.54
CA GLU A 212 -3.43 15.61 3.08
C GLU A 212 -3.17 15.18 4.53
N ILE A 213 -1.98 14.65 4.84
CA ILE A 213 -1.60 14.25 6.21
C ILE A 213 -1.61 15.44 7.18
N MET A 214 -1.07 16.59 6.75
CA MET A 214 -1.03 17.81 7.57
C MET A 214 -2.43 18.41 7.78
N ASN A 215 -3.36 18.14 6.87
CA ASN A 215 -4.76 18.56 6.98
C ASN A 215 -5.62 17.67 7.90
N LEU A 216 -5.04 16.69 8.60
CA LEU A 216 -5.81 15.78 9.48
C LEU A 216 -5.57 16.06 10.96
N LEU A 217 -6.68 16.14 11.71
CA LEU A 217 -6.70 16.17 13.17
C LEU A 217 -7.01 14.78 13.70
N TYR A 218 -6.06 14.22 14.45
CA TYR A 218 -6.28 13.00 15.20
C TYR A 218 -7.14 13.27 16.44
N LYS A 219 -8.24 12.53 16.59
CA LYS A 219 -9.14 12.59 17.75
C LYS A 219 -9.25 11.21 18.38
N GLN A 220 -9.04 11.15 19.69
CA GLN A 220 -9.30 9.95 20.47
C GLN A 220 -10.64 10.09 21.20
N ARG A 221 -11.57 9.17 20.96
CA ARG A 221 -12.89 9.11 21.59
C ARG A 221 -13.00 7.79 22.37
N GLY A 222 -12.62 7.83 23.64
CA GLY A 222 -12.52 6.62 24.47
C GLY A 222 -11.49 5.65 23.89
N ASN A 223 -11.95 4.45 23.50
CA ASN A 223 -11.10 3.41 22.89
C ASN A 223 -11.01 3.55 21.36
N ASP A 224 -11.78 4.44 20.75
CA ASP A 224 -11.80 4.64 19.30
C ASP A 224 -10.93 5.83 18.88
N SER A 225 -10.27 5.66 17.75
CA SER A 225 -9.41 6.65 17.11
C SER A 225 -10.06 7.07 15.79
N GLU A 226 -10.10 8.38 15.56
CA GLU A 226 -10.72 9.00 14.40
C GLU A 226 -9.77 10.06 13.84
N VAL A 227 -9.87 10.32 12.54
CA VAL A 227 -9.21 11.45 11.88
C VAL A 227 -10.28 12.34 11.27
N GLU A 228 -10.12 13.66 11.46
CA GLU A 228 -11.03 14.67 10.92
C GLU A 228 -10.23 15.66 10.05
N GLN A 229 -10.74 15.98 8.87
CA GLN A 229 -10.12 16.98 8.00
C GLN A 229 -10.31 18.38 8.57
N ILE A 230 -9.22 19.16 8.64
CA ILE A 230 -9.23 20.59 9.01
C ILE A 230 -9.99 21.37 7.94
N SER A 231 -9.65 21.13 6.66
CA SER A 231 -10.36 21.65 5.51
C SER A 231 -10.88 20.53 4.61
N ARG A 232 -12.15 20.62 4.22
CA ARG A 232 -12.75 19.74 3.20
C ARG A 232 -12.31 20.07 1.77
N SER A 233 -11.59 21.18 1.58
CA SER A 233 -11.05 21.54 0.26
C SER A 233 -9.86 20.67 -0.14
N ILE A 234 -9.18 20.08 0.83
CA ILE A 234 -8.04 19.19 0.61
C ILE A 234 -8.56 17.74 0.71
N PRO A 235 -8.41 16.91 -0.34
CA PRO A 235 -8.84 15.51 -0.33
C PRO A 235 -8.14 14.69 0.76
N LYS A 236 -8.56 13.45 0.95
CA LYS A 236 -7.92 12.49 1.87
C LYS A 236 -7.65 11.13 1.23
N ASP A 237 -7.76 11.04 -0.09
CA ASP A 237 -7.80 9.76 -0.80
C ASP A 237 -6.42 9.11 -0.84
N LYS A 238 -5.34 9.90 -1.01
CA LYS A 238 -3.96 9.38 -0.96
C LYS A 238 -3.58 8.93 0.44
N PHE A 239 -3.98 9.69 1.46
CA PHE A 239 -3.82 9.31 2.86
C PHE A 239 -4.56 8.00 3.16
N SER A 240 -5.81 7.87 2.72
CA SER A 240 -6.65 6.69 2.97
C SER A 240 -6.05 5.46 2.28
N ALA A 241 -5.65 5.57 1.00
CA ALA A 241 -4.95 4.52 0.27
C ALA A 241 -3.65 4.08 0.98
N LEU A 242 -2.82 5.03 1.43
CA LEU A 242 -1.60 4.73 2.18
C LEU A 242 -1.91 4.01 3.51
N MET A 243 -2.93 4.47 4.24
CA MET A 243 -3.37 3.87 5.50
C MET A 243 -3.77 2.41 5.31
N TYR A 244 -4.56 2.12 4.27
CA TYR A 244 -4.99 0.76 3.92
C TYR A 244 -3.80 -0.16 3.59
N GLY A 245 -2.88 0.31 2.74
CA GLY A 245 -1.68 -0.44 2.39
C GLY A 245 -0.79 -0.72 3.60
N LEU A 246 -0.47 0.29 4.40
CA LEU A 246 0.35 0.12 5.60
C LEU A 246 -0.32 -0.78 6.66
N PHE A 247 -1.65 -0.79 6.73
CA PHE A 247 -2.36 -1.69 7.63
C PHE A 247 -2.27 -3.14 7.17
N TRP A 248 -2.43 -3.41 5.87
CA TRP A 248 -2.20 -4.77 5.33
C TRP A 248 -0.76 -5.24 5.62
N VAL A 249 0.23 -4.37 5.41
CA VAL A 249 1.64 -4.68 5.75
C VAL A 249 1.78 -5.03 7.23
N TYR A 250 1.16 -4.28 8.13
CA TYR A 250 1.19 -4.57 9.56
C TYR A 250 0.61 -5.96 9.91
N LEU A 251 -0.49 -6.37 9.26
CA LEU A 251 -1.08 -7.69 9.45
C LEU A 251 -0.12 -8.79 9.00
N GLU A 252 0.53 -8.62 7.84
CA GLU A 252 1.52 -9.58 7.34
C GLU A 252 2.77 -9.64 8.23
N GLU A 253 3.27 -8.51 8.73
CA GLU A 253 4.39 -8.50 9.69
C GLU A 253 4.03 -9.23 10.98
N LYS A 254 2.79 -9.10 11.47
CA LYS A 254 2.31 -9.82 12.66
C LYS A 254 2.31 -11.33 12.42
N LYS A 255 1.74 -11.77 11.29
CA LYS A 255 1.71 -13.18 10.87
C LYS A 255 3.12 -13.76 10.71
N ASN A 256 4.03 -13.02 10.10
CA ASN A 256 5.43 -13.42 9.94
C ASN A 256 6.14 -13.60 11.29
N LYS A 257 5.91 -12.69 12.24
CA LYS A 257 6.49 -12.78 13.58
C LYS A 257 5.95 -13.96 14.38
N GLU A 258 4.66 -14.26 14.27
CA GLU A 258 4.04 -15.43 14.89
C GLU A 258 4.67 -16.71 14.33
N ARG A 259 4.75 -16.85 13.00
CA ARG A 259 5.41 -17.98 12.35
C ARG A 259 6.87 -18.15 12.78
N ASN A 260 7.63 -17.06 12.86
CA ASN A 260 9.02 -17.09 13.30
C ASN A 260 9.18 -17.50 14.77
N ARG A 261 8.20 -17.17 15.63
CA ARG A 261 8.18 -17.62 17.03
C ARG A 261 7.88 -19.12 17.11
N ASP A 262 6.91 -19.61 16.36
CA ASP A 262 6.53 -21.02 16.35
C ASP A 262 7.69 -21.92 15.92
N ILE A 263 8.41 -21.53 14.86
CA ILE A 263 9.62 -22.24 14.39
C ILE A 263 10.69 -22.28 15.50
N LYS A 264 10.93 -21.17 16.21
CA LYS A 264 11.91 -21.13 17.31
C LYS A 264 11.51 -22.01 18.49
N VAL A 265 10.22 -22.03 18.83
CA VAL A 265 9.69 -22.89 19.89
C VAL A 265 9.86 -24.36 19.54
N ASP A 266 9.57 -24.75 18.30
CA ASP A 266 9.70 -26.14 17.84
C ASP A 266 11.17 -26.61 17.82
N MET A 267 12.09 -25.77 17.33
CA MET A 267 13.52 -26.05 17.39
C MET A 267 14.02 -26.28 18.83
N ASN A 268 13.58 -25.45 19.79
CA ASN A 268 13.95 -25.64 21.19
C ASN A 268 13.45 -26.97 21.77
N LYS A 269 12.23 -27.40 21.39
CA LYS A 269 11.72 -28.72 21.76
C LYS A 269 12.58 -29.84 21.16
N LEU A 270 12.97 -29.72 19.90
CA LEU A 270 13.84 -30.69 19.23
C LEU A 270 15.22 -30.81 19.91
N PHE A 271 15.80 -29.71 20.37
CA PHE A 271 17.08 -29.71 21.10
C PHE A 271 16.97 -30.26 22.53
N LEU A 272 15.81 -30.15 23.18
CA LEU A 272 15.57 -30.74 24.51
C LEU A 272 15.51 -32.29 24.48
N PHE A 273 15.26 -32.90 23.32
CA PHE A 273 15.24 -34.36 23.15
C PHE A 273 16.62 -35.03 22.98
N LYS A 274 17.73 -34.30 23.06
CA LYS A 274 19.09 -34.88 22.96
C LYS A 274 19.97 -34.59 24.18
N LYS A 275 19.81 -35.42 25.21
CA LYS A 275 20.93 -35.92 26.01
C LYS A 275 20.73 -37.41 26.28
N PRO A 276 21.37 -38.33 25.52
CA PRO A 276 21.37 -39.74 25.88
C PRO A 276 22.17 -39.91 27.18
N ASN A 277 21.55 -40.54 28.19
CA ASN A 277 22.26 -40.97 29.39
C ASN A 277 23.14 -42.17 29.03
N ILE A 278 24.44 -41.92 28.89
CA ILE A 278 25.43 -42.99 28.77
C ILE A 278 25.57 -43.62 30.16
N ARG A 279 25.01 -44.81 30.35
CA ARG A 279 25.31 -45.66 31.51
C ARG A 279 26.79 -46.02 31.46
N LYS A 280 27.57 -45.56 32.43
CA LYS A 280 28.90 -46.10 32.68
C LYS A 280 28.72 -47.50 33.28
N TYR A 281 29.38 -48.48 32.65
CA TYR A 281 29.50 -49.85 33.12
C TYR A 281 30.21 -49.91 34.47
#